data_AF-A0A6B0VLK0-F1
#
_entry.id   AF-A0A6B0VLK0-F1
#
_cell.length_a   1.000
_cell.length_b   1.000
_cell.length_c   1.000
_cell.angle_alpha   90.00
_cell.angle_beta   90.00
_cell.angle_gamma   90.00
#
_symmetry.space_group_name_H-M   'P 1'
#
loop_
_entity.id
_entity.type
_entity.pdbx_description
1 polymer ?
#
loop_
_entity_poly.entity_id
_entity_poly.type
_entity_poly.pdbx_seq_one_letter_code
_entity_poly.pdbx_strand_id
1 'polypeptide(L)' 'MRISKAGLLIVLALLAPLLVELRTVLSWINVELGVLETAVIGALIVGVILVWAFLPENGDDESSETDVSKSGP' A
#
# COMPACT_ATOMS: atom_id res chain seq x y z
N MET A 1 6.71 7.84 3.15
CA MET A 1 5.36 7.26 2.94
C MET A 1 4.88 7.73 1.59
N ARG A 2 4.46 6.80 0.72
CA ARG A 2 3.95 7.15 -0.61
C ARG A 2 2.63 7.91 -0.58
N ILE A 3 1.90 7.88 0.53
CA ILE A 3 0.62 8.58 0.75
C ILE A 3 0.59 9.27 2.13
N SER A 4 -0.20 10.34 2.26
CA SER A 4 -0.41 11.01 3.55
C SER A 4 -1.11 10.09 4.56
N LYS A 5 -0.89 10.31 5.87
CA LYS A 5 -1.54 9.53 6.94
C LYS A 5 -3.06 9.59 6.85
N ALA A 6 -3.62 10.78 6.61
CA ALA A 6 -5.06 10.96 6.44
C ALA A 6 -5.59 10.17 5.23
N GLY A 7 -4.88 10.24 4.09
CA GLY A 7 -5.23 9.47 2.90
C GLY A 7 -5.19 7.96 3.14
N LEU A 8 -4.15 7.47 3.85
CA LEU A 8 -4.05 6.06 4.23
C LEU A 8 -5.23 5.60 5.09
N LEU A 9 -5.61 6.39 6.10
CA LEU A 9 -6.75 6.05 6.95
C LEU A 9 -8.08 6.04 6.19
N ILE A 10 -8.26 6.95 5.23
CA ILE A 10 -9.45 6.96 4.36
C ILE A 10 -9.50 5.68 3.51
N VAL A 11 -8.38 5.31 2.88
CA VAL A 11 -8.29 4.07 2.09
C VAL A 11 -8.63 2.85 2.96
N LEU A 12 -8.05 2.77 4.16
CA LEU A 12 -8.31 1.66 5.08
C LEU A 12 -9.77 1.61 5.53
N ALA A 13 -10.40 2.77 5.79
CA ALA A 13 -11.80 2.84 6.16
C ALA A 13 -12.73 2.40 5.02
N LEU A 14 -12.41 2.75 3.78
CA LEU A 14 -13.18 2.36 2.59
C LEU A 14 -13.04 0.89 2.22
N LEU A 15 -11.99 0.20 2.67
CA LEU A 15 -11.84 -1.25 2.42
C LEU A 15 -12.97 -2.06 3.08
N ALA A 16 -13.45 -1.68 4.26
CA ALA A 16 -14.48 -2.43 4.96
C ALA A 16 -15.80 -2.54 4.15
N PRO A 17 -16.45 -1.44 3.74
CA PRO A 17 -17.65 -1.54 2.89
C PRO A 17 -17.31 -2.17 1.53
N LEU A 18 -16.15 -1.88 0.94
CA LEU A 18 -15.74 -2.48 -0.33
C LEU A 18 -15.66 -4.02 -0.27
N LEU A 19 -15.12 -4.59 0.81
CA LEU A 19 -15.03 -6.04 1.01
C LEU A 19 -16.40 -6.68 1.25
N VAL A 20 -17.31 -5.97 1.94
CA VAL A 20 -18.70 -6.41 2.10
C VAL A 20 -19.40 -6.46 0.74
N GLU A 21 -19.24 -5.43 -0.09
CA GLU A 21 -19.82 -5.42 -1.44
C GLU A 21 -19.15 -6.43 -2.38
N LEU A 22 -17.83 -6.66 -2.26
CA LEU A 22 -17.17 -7.71 -3.03
C LEU A 22 -17.76 -9.08 -2.70
N ARG A 23 -18.01 -9.36 -1.41
CA ARG A 23 -18.65 -10.61 -0.99
C ARG A 23 -20.05 -10.75 -1.57
N THR A 24 -20.84 -9.68 -1.63
CA THR A 24 -22.19 -9.73 -2.22
C THR A 24 -22.12 -9.94 -3.73
N VAL A 25 -21.22 -9.26 -4.44
CA VAL A 25 -21.05 -9.41 -5.90
C VAL A 25 -20.54 -10.82 -6.26
N LEU A 26 -19.60 -11.37 -5.50
CA LEU A 26 -19.10 -12.73 -5.73
C LEU A 26 -20.20 -13.79 -5.57
N SER A 27 -21.16 -13.57 -4.68
CA SER A 27 -22.29 -14.49 -4.51
C SER A 27 -23.16 -14.60 -5.78
N TRP A 28 -23.21 -13.55 -6.61
CA TRP A 28 -23.99 -13.56 -7.85
C TRP A 28 -23.41 -14.49 -8.93
N ILE A 29 -22.11 -14.80 -8.83
CA ILE A 29 -21.43 -15.76 -9.71
C ILE A 29 -21.21 -17.11 -9.02
N ASN A 30 -21.99 -17.43 -7.98
CA ASN A 30 -21.87 -18.66 -7.17
C ASN A 30 -20.52 -18.84 -6.46
N VAL A 31 -19.84 -17.73 -6.13
CA VAL A 31 -18.64 -17.74 -5.28
C VAL A 31 -19.04 -17.24 -3.89
N GLU A 32 -19.18 -18.19 -2.95
CA GLU A 32 -19.51 -17.88 -1.57
C GLU A 32 -18.24 -17.69 -0.75
N LEU A 33 -18.04 -16.48 -0.23
CA LEU A 33 -17.03 -16.21 0.78
C LEU A 33 -17.66 -16.18 2.16
N GLY A 34 -17.10 -16.95 3.09
CA GLY A 34 -17.38 -16.86 4.51
C GLY A 34 -16.83 -15.57 5.12
N VAL A 35 -17.25 -15.27 6.35
CA VAL A 35 -16.77 -14.10 7.10
C VAL A 35 -15.27 -14.20 7.35
N LEU A 36 -14.77 -15.40 7.71
CA LEU A 36 -13.35 -15.62 7.97
C LEU A 36 -12.50 -15.43 6.71
N GLU A 37 -12.93 -15.98 5.58
CA GLU A 37 -12.22 -15.84 4.30
C GLU A 37 -12.16 -14.38 3.86
N THR A 38 -13.28 -13.66 3.97
CA THR A 38 -13.35 -12.23 3.67
C THR A 38 -12.41 -11.43 4.58
N ALA A 39 -12.34 -11.77 5.87
CA ALA A 39 -11.44 -11.12 6.82
C ALA A 39 -9.96 -11.42 6.51
N VAL A 40 -9.61 -12.64 6.13
CA VAL A 40 -8.25 -13.02 5.72
C VAL A 40 -7.83 -12.26 4.45
N ILE A 41 -8.70 -12.21 3.43
CA ILE A 41 -8.45 -11.43 2.22
C ILE A 41 -8.27 -9.95 2.55
N GLY A 42 -9.14 -9.40 3.39
CA GLY A 42 -9.02 -8.01 3.85
C GLY A 42 -7.71 -7.73 4.58
N ALA A 43 -7.28 -8.62 5.48
CA ALA A 43 -6.01 -8.51 6.18
C ALA A 43 -4.81 -8.55 5.22
N LEU A 44 -4.85 -9.42 4.21
CA LEU A 44 -3.82 -9.48 3.17
C LEU A 44 -3.75 -8.17 2.38
N ILE A 45 -4.89 -7.63 1.95
CA ILE A 45 -4.96 -6.34 1.23
C ILE A 45 -4.40 -5.21 2.08
N VAL A 46 -4.79 -5.13 3.36
CA VAL A 46 -4.24 -4.15 4.31
C VAL A 46 -2.73 -4.32 4.42
N GLY A 47 -2.23 -5.54 4.59
CA GLY A 47 -0.80 -5.83 4.66
C GLY A 47 -0.04 -5.32 3.43
N VAL A 48 -0.56 -5.59 2.23
CA VAL A 48 0.03 -5.11 0.96
C VAL A 48 0.04 -3.59 0.89
N ILE A 49 -1.08 -2.93 1.25
CA ILE A 49 -1.17 -1.46 1.25
C ILE A 49 -0.18 -0.86 2.23
N LEU A 50 -0.02 -1.44 3.42
CA LEU A 50 0.93 -0.96 4.42
C LEU A 50 2.36 -1.12 3.92
N VAL A 51 2.73 -2.31 3.41
CA VAL A 51 4.06 -2.54 2.82
C VAL A 51 4.33 -1.51 1.73
N TRP A 52 3.41 -1.34 0.78
CA TRP A 52 3.55 -0.34 -0.28
C TRP A 52 3.65 1.10 0.26
N ALA A 53 2.81 1.48 1.22
CA ALA A 53 2.79 2.83 1.77
C ALA A 53 4.09 3.19 2.50
N PHE A 54 4.74 2.21 3.13
CA PHE A 54 5.96 2.40 3.91
C PHE A 54 7.25 2.00 3.18
N LEU A 55 7.17 1.30 2.05
CA LEU A 55 8.35 0.96 1.26
C LEU A 55 8.98 2.26 0.73
N PRO A 56 10.26 2.55 1.08
CA PRO A 56 10.96 3.70 0.53
C PRO A 56 11.00 3.59 -1.00
N GLU A 57 10.85 4.71 -1.68
CA GLU A 57 11.27 4.80 -3.07
C GLU A 57 12.79 4.67 -3.02
N ASN A 58 13.34 3.61 -3.63
CA ASN A 58 14.77 3.54 -3.88
C ASN A 58 15.09 4.75 -4.75
N GLY A 59 15.52 5.84 -4.10
CA GLY A 59 16.27 6.87 -4.76
C GLY A 59 17.53 6.21 -5.27
N ASP A 60 17.81 6.41 -6.55
CA ASP A 60 19.16 6.32 -7.06
C ASP A 60 20.02 7.17 -6.10
N ASP A 61 20.81 6.51 -5.25
CA ASP A 61 21.97 7.12 -4.63
C ASP A 61 22.94 7.39 -5.79
N GLU A 62 22.67 8.46 -6.56
CA GLU A 62 23.70 9.09 -7.36
C GLU A 62 24.72 9.60 -6.37
N SER A 63 25.73 8.76 -6.18
CA SER A 63 27.10 9.11 -5.89
C SER A 63 27.45 10.44 -6.56
N SER A 64 27.20 11.54 -5.87
CA SER A 64 27.78 12.84 -6.19
C SER A 64 29.19 12.81 -5.64
N GLU A 65 30.04 12.07 -6.35
CA GLU A 65 31.47 12.25 -6.37
C GLU A 65 31.74 13.68 -6.84
N THR A 66 31.92 14.58 -5.88
CA THR A 66 32.66 15.82 -6.10
C THR A 66 33.87 15.81 -5.18
N ASP A 67 34.78 14.88 -5.47
CA ASP A 67 36.19 15.21 -5.39
C ASP A 67 36.50 16.24 -6.52
N VAL A 68 37.58 17.01 -6.38
CA VAL A 68 38.06 18.08 -7.27
C VAL A 68 37.46 19.48 -7.09
N SER A 69 38.03 20.23 -6.14
CA SER A 69 38.90 21.36 -6.53
C SER A 69 39.68 21.90 -5.34
N LYS A 70 40.87 21.34 -5.18
CA LYS A 70 42.03 22.01 -4.59
C LYS A 70 42.64 22.88 -5.69
N SER A 71 42.44 24.19 -5.64
CA SER A 71 43.36 25.15 -6.27
C SER A 71 43.18 26.53 -5.65
N GLY A 72 44.16 26.93 -4.84
CA GLY A 72 44.39 28.33 -4.49
C GLY A 72 44.76 29.14 -5.73
N PRO A 73 44.64 30.47 -5.63
CA PRO A 73 45.84 31.26 -5.30
C PRO A 73 45.69 32.15 -4.07
#